data_AF-A0A257XDS8-F1
#
_entry.id   AF-A0A257XDS8-F1
#
_cell.length_a   1.000
_cell.length_b   1.000
_cell.length_c   1.000
_cell.angle_alpha   90.00
_cell.angle_beta   90.00
_cell.angle_gamma   90.00
#
_symmetry.space_group_name_H-M   'P 1'
#
loop_
_entity.id
_entity.type
_entity.pdbx_description
1 polymer ?
#
loop_
_entity_poly.entity_id
_entity_poly.type
_entity_poly.pdbx_seq_one_letter_code
_entity_poly.pdbx_strand_id
1 'polypeptide(L)'
;MLYDIRQTTTYDYGATVRSARQVLRMTPVDQGVQQRVIAHMLETHPAPTEIEHGLDFFGNAIAWVTFDTPHDRLEISTRSRIDVQPPTLPAPMATPILDIIRAEAFGCADLGPASPAHALFPSRCVPLDPAITDWTATSCPADRPVLAAAMEVMHRIYESFAYQPGTTTVTTLPSEAFAAKRGVCQDFAHVMIAGLRGLGLPARYVSGYLRTVPPAGQPRLAGADATHAWVDVWCGPDLGWIGLDP
;
A
#
# COMPACT_ATOMS: atom_id res chain seq x y z
N MET A 1 -17.79 -4.83 9.49
CA MET A 1 -17.03 -5.33 10.67
C MET A 1 -16.40 -4.12 11.32
N LEU A 2 -16.59 -3.96 12.63
CA LEU A 2 -16.02 -2.82 13.36
C LEU A 2 -14.61 -3.14 13.85
N TYR A 3 -13.68 -2.21 13.60
CA TYR A 3 -12.30 -2.26 14.05
C TYR A 3 -11.96 -1.04 14.89
N ASP A 4 -11.27 -1.27 16.00
CA ASP A 4 -10.62 -0.24 16.81
C ASP A 4 -9.10 -0.36 16.59
N ILE A 5 -8.50 0.69 16.04
CA ILE A 5 -7.10 0.74 15.64
C ILE A 5 -6.39 1.79 16.50
N ARG A 6 -5.24 1.42 17.06
CA ARG A 6 -4.33 2.34 17.74
C ARG A 6 -2.93 2.17 17.19
N GLN A 7 -2.30 3.25 16.74
CA GLN A 7 -0.90 3.29 16.38
C GLN A 7 -0.20 4.38 17.19
N THR A 8 0.98 4.08 17.73
CA THR A 8 1.86 5.08 18.33
C THR A 8 3.24 4.91 17.71
N THR A 9 3.77 5.97 17.13
CA THR A 9 5.14 6.05 16.60
C THR A 9 5.93 7.03 17.46
N THR A 10 7.05 6.57 18.01
CA THR A 10 7.92 7.38 18.86
C THR A 10 9.28 7.54 18.18
N TYR A 11 9.75 8.78 18.10
CA TYR A 11 11.09 9.15 17.69
C TYR A 11 11.86 9.64 18.91
N ASP A 12 12.98 8.99 19.21
CA ASP A 12 13.98 9.49 20.16
C ASP A 12 15.15 10.07 19.34
N TYR A 13 15.35 11.38 19.43
CA TYR A 13 16.37 12.07 18.64
C TYR A 13 17.74 12.00 19.33
N GLY A 14 18.80 11.82 18.54
CA GLY A 14 20.17 11.82 19.06
C GLY A 14 20.67 13.19 19.56
N ALA A 15 19.94 14.27 19.25
CA ALA A 15 20.18 15.63 19.74
C ALA A 15 18.86 16.42 19.71
N THR A 16 18.78 17.48 20.51
CA THR A 16 17.59 18.33 20.60
C THR A 16 17.21 18.91 19.24
N VAL A 17 16.00 18.60 18.81
CA VAL A 17 15.38 19.21 17.65
C VAL A 17 14.80 20.54 18.07
N ARG A 18 15.30 21.64 17.49
CA ARG A 18 14.82 23.00 17.80
C ARG A 18 13.44 23.28 17.24
N SER A 19 13.20 22.82 16.01
CA SER A 19 11.92 22.86 15.34
C SER A 19 11.82 21.71 14.34
N ALA A 20 10.59 21.27 14.07
CA ALA A 20 10.30 20.20 13.11
C ALA A 20 9.03 20.48 12.33
N ARG A 21 9.00 20.06 11.07
CA ARG A 21 7.78 19.98 10.27
C ARG A 21 7.60 18.55 9.79
N GLN A 22 6.42 18.00 10.01
CA GLN A 22 6.05 16.64 9.64
C GLN A 22 4.88 16.67 8.65
N VAL A 23 4.84 15.68 7.75
CA VAL A 23 3.70 15.43 6.86
C VAL A 23 3.17 14.03 7.17
N LEU A 24 2.05 13.98 7.87
CA LEU A 24 1.48 12.73 8.38
C LEU A 24 0.37 12.24 7.45
N ARG A 25 0.47 10.97 7.05
CA ARG A 25 -0.54 10.23 6.27
C ARG A 25 -1.14 9.11 7.13
N MET A 26 -1.57 9.46 8.33
CA MET A 26 -2.01 8.49 9.35
C MET A 26 -3.52 8.50 9.58
N THR A 27 -4.25 9.36 8.88
CA THR A 27 -5.72 9.39 8.89
C THR A 27 -6.25 8.36 7.90
N PRO A 28 -7.07 7.38 8.35
CA PRO A 28 -7.66 6.39 7.45
C PRO A 28 -8.53 7.04 6.38
N VAL A 29 -8.52 6.46 5.18
CA VAL A 29 -9.35 6.92 4.06
C VAL A 29 -10.78 6.40 4.22
N ASP A 30 -11.77 7.27 4.04
CA ASP A 30 -13.16 6.85 3.92
C ASP A 30 -13.45 6.47 2.46
N GLN A 31 -13.91 5.24 2.24
CA GLN A 31 -14.26 4.67 0.94
C GLN A 31 -15.76 4.36 0.85
N GLY A 32 -16.58 5.08 1.62
CA GLY A 32 -18.03 4.95 1.61
C GLY A 32 -18.49 3.60 2.15
N VAL A 33 -19.08 2.77 1.28
CA VAL A 33 -19.72 1.52 1.69
C VAL A 33 -18.70 0.47 2.13
N GLN A 34 -17.53 0.41 1.49
CA GLN A 34 -16.52 -0.62 1.78
C GLN A 34 -15.77 -0.35 3.08
N GLN A 35 -15.45 0.91 3.35
CA GLN A 35 -14.76 1.33 4.57
C GLN A 35 -15.28 2.70 4.99
N ARG A 36 -15.88 2.78 6.17
CA ARG A 36 -16.37 4.04 6.76
C ARG A 36 -15.60 4.37 8.02
N VAL A 37 -15.08 5.59 8.10
CA VAL A 37 -14.39 6.10 9.29
C VAL A 37 -15.43 6.66 10.25
N ILE A 38 -15.64 6.00 11.39
CA ILE A 38 -16.61 6.42 12.41
C ILE A 38 -16.02 7.51 13.29
N ALA A 39 -14.77 7.32 13.70
CA ALA A 39 -14.03 8.30 14.49
C ALA A 39 -12.53 8.15 14.22
N HIS A 40 -11.82 9.27 14.22
CA HIS A 40 -10.37 9.31 14.14
C HIS A 40 -9.83 10.44 15.03
N MET A 41 -8.73 10.16 15.70
CA MET A 41 -8.00 11.13 16.50
C MET A 41 -6.51 10.98 16.22
N LEU A 42 -5.83 12.12 16.09
CA LEU A 42 -4.39 12.25 15.92
C LEU A 42 -3.86 13.17 17.03
N GLU A 43 -2.97 12.67 17.85
CA GLU A 43 -2.33 13.38 18.96
C GLU A 43 -0.82 13.34 18.80
N THR A 44 -0.14 14.38 19.24
CA THR A 44 1.33 14.44 19.25
C THR A 44 1.86 14.98 20.56
N HIS A 45 3.03 14.50 20.96
CA HIS A 45 3.79 15.01 22.11
C HIS A 45 5.24 15.28 21.69
N PRO A 46 5.76 16.52 21.79
CA PRO A 46 5.08 17.72 22.31
C PRO A 46 3.85 18.10 21.48
N ALA A 47 2.95 18.91 22.07
CA ALA A 47 1.82 19.45 21.32
C ALA A 47 2.33 20.30 20.15
N PRO A 48 1.67 20.25 18.99
CA PRO A 48 2.14 20.99 17.83
C PRO A 48 1.83 22.48 18.01
N THR A 49 2.71 23.33 17.48
CA THR A 49 2.45 24.78 17.40
C THR A 49 1.34 25.06 16.37
N GLU A 50 1.35 24.30 15.28
CA GLU A 50 0.38 24.41 14.20
C GLU A 50 0.07 23.03 13.62
N ILE A 51 -1.19 22.80 13.27
CA ILE A 51 -1.64 21.64 12.52
C ILE A 51 -2.60 22.10 11.41
N GLU A 52 -2.27 21.74 10.17
CA GLU A 52 -3.11 21.97 9.00
C GLU A 52 -3.53 20.62 8.42
N HIS A 53 -4.80 20.49 8.06
CA HIS A 53 -5.36 19.28 7.46
C HIS A 53 -5.74 19.52 6.00
N GLY A 54 -5.58 18.50 5.17
CA GLY A 54 -6.03 18.54 3.79
C GLY A 54 -5.99 17.17 3.14
N LEU A 55 -6.12 17.16 1.82
CA LEU A 55 -6.02 15.97 0.99
C LEU A 55 -4.83 16.11 0.04
N ASP A 56 -4.10 15.02 -0.22
CA ASP A 56 -3.21 15.00 -1.38
C ASP A 56 -3.98 14.87 -2.69
N PHE A 57 -3.23 14.92 -3.78
CA PHE A 57 -3.75 14.74 -5.13
C PHE A 57 -4.66 13.51 -5.23
N PHE A 58 -4.26 12.37 -4.67
CA PHE A 58 -5.00 11.10 -4.75
C PHE A 58 -6.18 11.01 -3.77
N GLY A 59 -6.44 12.05 -2.99
CA GLY A 59 -7.50 12.07 -1.99
C GLY A 59 -7.11 11.46 -0.64
N ASN A 60 -5.82 11.17 -0.40
CA ASN A 60 -5.39 10.70 0.92
C ASN A 60 -5.37 11.87 1.90
N ALA A 61 -5.90 11.66 3.10
CA ALA A 61 -5.84 12.66 4.16
C ALA A 61 -4.41 12.89 4.63
N ILE A 62 -4.02 14.17 4.70
CA ILE A 62 -2.72 14.63 5.18
C ILE A 62 -2.92 15.60 6.34
N ALA A 63 -2.04 15.50 7.34
CA ALA A 63 -1.82 16.54 8.32
C ALA A 63 -0.39 17.10 8.19
N TRP A 64 -0.25 18.41 7.96
CA TRP A 64 1.01 19.12 8.09
C TRP A 64 1.14 19.64 9.52
N VAL A 65 2.16 19.19 10.23
CA VAL A 65 2.32 19.47 11.66
C VAL A 65 3.64 20.20 11.89
N THR A 66 3.58 21.34 12.57
CA THR A 66 4.75 22.15 12.92
C THR A 66 4.97 22.12 14.42
N PHE A 67 6.23 21.94 14.83
CA PHE A 67 6.68 21.98 16.21
C PHE A 67 7.79 23.02 16.33
N ASP A 68 7.54 24.09 17.09
CA ASP A 68 8.56 25.11 17.42
C ASP A 68 9.10 24.97 18.84
N THR A 69 8.53 24.05 19.63
CA THR A 69 9.02 23.70 20.96
C THR A 69 10.23 22.77 20.82
N PRO A 70 11.40 23.12 21.38
CA PRO A 70 12.55 22.21 21.39
C PRO A 70 12.22 20.90 22.10
N HIS A 71 12.57 19.78 21.50
CA HIS A 71 12.28 18.45 22.05
C HIS A 71 13.34 17.43 21.64
N ASP A 72 13.57 16.47 22.53
CA ASP A 72 14.45 15.31 22.28
C ASP A 72 13.65 14.07 21.87
N ARG A 73 12.33 14.12 22.02
CA ARG A 73 11.40 13.03 21.71
C ARG A 73 10.14 13.56 21.06
N LEU A 74 9.69 12.89 19.99
CA LEU A 74 8.41 13.13 19.34
C LEU A 74 7.58 11.84 19.36
N GLU A 75 6.41 11.89 19.97
CA GLU A 75 5.42 10.81 19.94
C GLU A 75 4.23 11.23 19.07
N ILE A 76 3.80 10.35 18.19
CA ILE A 76 2.65 10.54 17.30
C ILE A 76 1.70 9.36 17.53
N SER A 77 0.50 9.65 18.01
CA SER A 77 -0.50 8.63 18.36
C SER A 77 -1.78 8.84 17.56
N THR A 78 -2.29 7.75 16.97
CA THR A 78 -3.61 7.73 16.34
C THR A 78 -4.53 6.72 17.00
N ARG A 79 -5.82 7.06 17.02
CA ARG A 79 -6.90 6.15 17.39
C ARG A 79 -8.01 6.28 16.36
N SER A 80 -8.45 5.15 15.82
CA SER A 80 -9.50 5.13 14.81
C SER A 80 -10.52 4.04 15.10
N ARG A 81 -11.80 4.35 14.89
CA ARG A 81 -12.87 3.37 14.81
C ARG A 81 -13.38 3.33 13.39
N ILE A 82 -13.33 2.15 12.76
CA ILE A 82 -13.63 1.98 11.33
C ILE A 82 -14.61 0.83 11.17
N ASP A 83 -15.63 1.02 10.33
CA ASP A 83 -16.50 -0.06 9.86
C ASP A 83 -16.09 -0.49 8.46
N VAL A 84 -15.69 -1.74 8.30
CA VAL A 84 -15.22 -2.31 7.03
C VAL A 84 -16.17 -3.41 6.57
N GLN A 85 -16.74 -3.26 5.38
CA GLN A 85 -17.49 -4.32 4.73
C GLN A 85 -16.53 -5.16 3.87
N PRO A 86 -16.65 -6.50 3.88
CA PRO A 86 -15.87 -7.35 2.99
C PRO A 86 -16.07 -6.93 1.52
N PRO A 87 -15.00 -6.80 0.71
CA PRO A 87 -15.15 -6.54 -0.71
C PRO A 87 -15.91 -7.68 -1.39
N THR A 88 -16.78 -7.33 -2.33
CA THR A 88 -17.29 -8.30 -3.31
C THR A 88 -16.31 -8.35 -4.47
N LEU A 89 -15.58 -9.46 -4.60
CA LEU A 89 -14.66 -9.66 -5.70
C LEU A 89 -15.42 -10.21 -6.93
N PRO A 90 -15.13 -9.73 -8.15
CA PRO A 90 -15.64 -10.36 -9.36
C PRO A 90 -15.02 -11.75 -9.54
N ALA A 91 -15.69 -12.61 -10.31
CA ALA A 91 -15.09 -13.88 -10.71
C ALA A 91 -13.82 -13.60 -11.54
N PRO A 92 -12.64 -14.13 -11.18
CA PRO A 92 -11.39 -13.78 -11.87
C PRO A 92 -11.38 -14.11 -13.36
N MET A 93 -12.13 -15.14 -13.78
CA MET A 93 -12.31 -15.53 -15.18
C MET A 93 -13.27 -14.62 -15.95
N ALA A 94 -14.06 -13.79 -15.27
CA ALA A 94 -15.03 -12.89 -15.88
C ALA A 94 -14.50 -11.46 -16.05
N THR A 95 -13.25 -11.18 -15.65
CA THR A 95 -12.64 -9.85 -15.85
C THR A 95 -12.13 -9.69 -17.28
N PRO A 96 -11.98 -8.44 -17.79
CA PRO A 96 -11.38 -8.21 -19.11
C PRO A 96 -9.98 -8.81 -19.24
N ILE A 97 -9.58 -9.12 -20.48
CA ILE A 97 -8.25 -9.65 -20.77
C ILE A 97 -7.17 -8.56 -20.69
N LEU A 98 -5.93 -8.97 -20.48
CA LEU A 98 -4.79 -8.08 -20.28
C LEU A 98 -4.56 -7.08 -21.42
N ASP A 99 -4.73 -7.49 -22.68
CA ASP A 99 -4.58 -6.58 -23.83
C ASP A 99 -5.60 -5.43 -23.82
N ILE A 100 -6.85 -5.71 -23.44
CA ILE A 100 -7.90 -4.68 -23.31
C ILE A 100 -7.50 -3.71 -22.20
N ILE A 101 -7.12 -4.22 -21.02
CA ILE A 101 -6.74 -3.38 -19.88
C ILE A 101 -5.55 -2.48 -20.20
N ARG A 102 -4.52 -3.02 -20.87
CA ARG A 102 -3.39 -2.21 -21.34
C ARG A 102 -3.84 -1.10 -22.28
N ALA A 103 -4.61 -1.45 -23.31
CA ALA A 103 -5.08 -0.48 -24.30
C ALA A 103 -5.91 0.64 -23.66
N GLU A 104 -6.83 0.29 -22.75
CA GLU A 104 -7.63 1.26 -22.01
C GLU A 104 -6.80 2.15 -21.09
N ALA A 105 -5.85 1.56 -20.36
CA ALA A 105 -5.00 2.31 -19.44
C ALA A 105 -4.09 3.30 -20.18
N PHE A 106 -3.44 2.88 -21.28
CA PHE A 106 -2.61 3.76 -22.10
C PHE A 106 -3.43 4.77 -22.93
N GLY A 107 -4.66 4.41 -23.29
CA GLY A 107 -5.60 5.30 -23.97
C GLY A 107 -6.31 6.29 -23.04
N CYS A 108 -6.16 6.15 -21.72
CA CYS A 108 -6.81 7.02 -20.74
C CYS A 108 -6.19 8.42 -20.77
N ALA A 109 -6.97 9.41 -21.21
CA ALA A 109 -6.58 10.82 -21.21
C ALA A 109 -6.94 11.56 -19.90
N ASP A 110 -7.57 10.88 -18.94
CA ASP A 110 -7.87 11.46 -17.64
C ASP A 110 -6.57 11.65 -16.84
N LEU A 111 -6.38 12.87 -16.33
CA LEU A 111 -5.27 13.23 -15.43
C LEU A 111 -5.78 13.50 -14.02
N GLY A 112 -7.02 13.11 -13.73
CA GLY A 112 -7.60 13.10 -12.40
C GLY A 112 -7.02 12.02 -11.50
N PRO A 113 -7.27 12.11 -10.19
CA PRO A 113 -6.62 11.25 -9.20
C PRO A 113 -7.03 9.77 -9.24
N ALA A 114 -8.16 9.45 -9.88
CA ALA A 114 -8.61 8.09 -10.09
C ALA A 114 -8.00 7.44 -11.34
N SER A 115 -7.27 8.21 -12.17
CA SER A 115 -6.74 7.75 -13.44
C SER A 115 -5.76 6.58 -13.27
N PRO A 116 -5.90 5.50 -14.06
CA PRO A 116 -4.95 4.40 -14.06
C PRO A 116 -3.55 4.82 -14.55
N ALA A 117 -3.45 5.94 -15.28
CA ALA A 117 -2.19 6.41 -15.86
C ALA A 117 -1.09 6.66 -14.81
N HIS A 118 -1.48 7.11 -13.61
CA HIS A 118 -0.54 7.35 -12.50
C HIS A 118 0.11 6.08 -11.94
N ALA A 119 -0.42 4.91 -12.28
CA ALA A 119 0.03 3.61 -11.80
C ALA A 119 0.64 2.74 -12.88
N LEU A 120 0.90 3.28 -14.09
CA LEU A 120 1.55 2.58 -15.20
C LEU A 120 3.08 2.65 -15.13
N PHE A 121 3.62 3.81 -14.73
CA PHE A 121 5.03 4.12 -14.92
C PHE A 121 5.89 3.81 -13.68
N PRO A 122 7.22 3.64 -13.85
CA PRO A 122 8.13 3.47 -12.72
C PRO A 122 8.06 4.64 -11.74
N SER A 123 8.32 4.34 -10.48
CA SER A 123 8.51 5.34 -9.42
C SER A 123 9.89 5.16 -8.77
N ARG A 124 10.30 6.07 -7.89
CA ARG A 124 11.58 5.96 -7.17
C ARG A 124 11.69 4.67 -6.35
N CYS A 125 10.59 4.23 -5.73
CA CYS A 125 10.56 3.01 -4.93
C CYS A 125 10.27 1.76 -5.76
N VAL A 126 9.75 1.93 -6.98
CA VAL A 126 9.38 0.83 -7.88
C VAL A 126 9.93 1.11 -9.29
N PRO A 127 11.26 1.04 -9.47
CA PRO A 127 11.85 1.02 -10.80
C PRO A 127 11.41 -0.26 -11.54
N LEU A 128 11.35 -0.18 -12.87
CA LEU A 128 11.15 -1.37 -13.70
C LEU A 128 12.44 -2.20 -13.73
N ASP A 129 12.28 -3.51 -13.67
CA ASP A 129 13.37 -4.47 -13.75
C ASP A 129 13.01 -5.55 -14.79
N PRO A 130 13.85 -5.80 -15.80
CA PRO A 130 13.55 -6.79 -16.84
C PRO A 130 13.37 -8.21 -16.29
N ALA A 131 14.15 -8.62 -15.28
CA ALA A 131 14.04 -9.97 -14.73
C ALA A 131 12.72 -10.16 -13.98
N ILE A 132 12.25 -9.13 -13.26
CA ILE A 132 10.93 -9.15 -12.63
C ILE A 132 9.83 -9.17 -13.70
N THR A 133 9.96 -8.33 -14.73
CA THR A 133 8.97 -8.21 -15.82
C THR A 133 8.82 -9.54 -16.58
N ASP A 134 9.93 -10.16 -16.97
CA ASP A 134 9.95 -11.46 -17.66
C ASP A 134 9.37 -12.57 -16.78
N TRP A 135 9.71 -12.57 -15.49
CA TRP A 135 9.16 -13.54 -14.55
C TRP A 135 7.65 -13.37 -14.38
N THR A 136 7.15 -12.14 -14.30
CA THR A 136 5.71 -11.83 -14.24
C THR A 136 5.01 -12.19 -15.54
N ALA A 137 5.63 -11.95 -16.70
CA ALA A 137 5.07 -12.22 -18.03
C ALA A 137 4.60 -13.67 -18.21
N THR A 138 5.27 -14.63 -17.56
CA THR A 138 4.90 -16.05 -17.61
C THR A 138 3.50 -16.35 -17.07
N SER A 139 2.96 -15.50 -16.17
CA SER A 139 1.58 -15.58 -15.67
C SER A 139 0.61 -14.68 -16.43
N CYS A 140 1.10 -13.82 -17.33
CA CYS A 140 0.34 -12.77 -17.98
C CYS A 140 0.28 -12.87 -19.52
N PRO A 141 -0.14 -14.01 -20.13
CA PRO A 141 -0.48 -14.04 -21.55
C PRO A 141 -1.53 -12.99 -21.91
N ALA A 142 -1.41 -12.41 -23.10
CA ALA A 142 -2.22 -11.27 -23.55
C ALA A 142 -3.75 -11.48 -23.51
N ASP A 143 -4.19 -12.71 -23.78
CA ASP A 143 -5.59 -13.15 -23.83
C ASP A 143 -6.13 -13.64 -22.47
N ARG A 144 -5.32 -13.56 -21.42
CA ARG A 144 -5.73 -13.99 -20.08
C ARG A 144 -6.51 -12.88 -19.37
N PRO A 145 -7.58 -13.21 -18.61
CA PRO A 145 -8.24 -12.27 -17.71
C PRO A 145 -7.28 -11.63 -16.69
N VAL A 146 -7.35 -10.30 -16.56
CA VAL A 146 -6.41 -9.49 -15.77
C VAL A 146 -6.33 -9.92 -14.31
N LEU A 147 -7.47 -10.13 -13.65
CA LEU A 147 -7.50 -10.48 -12.22
C LEU A 147 -6.92 -11.88 -12.01
N ALA A 148 -7.23 -12.82 -12.88
CA ALA A 148 -6.69 -14.17 -12.78
C ALA A 148 -5.18 -14.24 -13.03
N ALA A 149 -4.66 -13.43 -13.95
CA ALA A 149 -3.23 -13.30 -14.18
C ALA A 149 -2.53 -12.71 -12.95
N ALA A 150 -3.06 -11.60 -12.41
CA ALA A 150 -2.49 -10.94 -11.24
C ALA A 150 -2.56 -11.81 -9.98
N MET A 151 -3.63 -12.57 -9.78
CA MET A 151 -3.73 -13.53 -8.68
C MET A 151 -2.70 -14.66 -8.80
N GLU A 152 -2.37 -15.14 -10.00
CA GLU A 152 -1.30 -16.13 -10.16
C GLU A 152 0.07 -15.53 -9.83
N VAL A 153 0.35 -14.30 -10.23
CA VAL A 153 1.58 -13.59 -9.85
C VAL A 153 1.68 -13.47 -8.32
N MET A 154 0.59 -13.06 -7.66
CA MET A 154 0.49 -12.98 -6.21
C MET A 154 0.81 -14.33 -5.54
N HIS A 155 0.16 -15.42 -5.97
CA HIS A 155 0.42 -16.75 -5.42
C HIS A 155 1.86 -17.23 -5.67
N ARG A 156 2.44 -16.94 -6.84
CA ARG A 156 3.83 -17.29 -7.13
C ARG A 156 4.81 -16.53 -6.23
N ILE A 157 4.51 -15.29 -5.86
CA ILE A 157 5.31 -14.55 -4.87
C ILE A 157 5.18 -15.23 -3.52
N TYR A 158 3.95 -15.47 -3.04
CA TYR A 158 3.67 -16.18 -1.80
C TYR A 158 4.40 -17.53 -1.68
N GLU A 159 4.42 -18.32 -2.76
CA GLU A 159 5.05 -19.64 -2.78
C GLU A 159 6.58 -19.60 -2.88
N SER A 160 7.16 -18.57 -3.51
CA SER A 160 8.59 -18.54 -3.83
C SER A 160 9.42 -17.57 -2.99
N PHE A 161 8.78 -16.73 -2.17
CA PHE A 161 9.44 -15.73 -1.33
C PHE A 161 9.27 -16.06 0.15
N ALA A 162 10.36 -15.93 0.92
CA ALA A 162 10.31 -16.13 2.36
C ALA A 162 10.04 -14.80 3.10
N TYR A 163 8.96 -14.74 3.89
CA TYR A 163 8.71 -13.60 4.77
C TYR A 163 9.72 -13.59 5.93
N GLN A 164 10.61 -12.59 5.96
CA GLN A 164 11.71 -12.52 6.92
C GLN A 164 12.00 -11.07 7.36
N PRO A 165 11.45 -10.63 8.51
CA PRO A 165 11.75 -9.32 9.08
C PRO A 165 13.25 -9.08 9.31
N GLY A 166 13.68 -7.84 9.18
CA GLY A 166 15.08 -7.42 9.41
C GLY A 166 16.06 -7.74 8.29
N THR A 167 15.58 -8.29 7.15
CA THR A 167 16.42 -8.56 5.97
C THR A 167 16.47 -7.41 4.98
N THR A 168 15.52 -6.49 5.06
CA THR A 168 15.35 -5.37 4.14
C THR A 168 15.17 -4.07 4.93
N THR A 169 15.22 -2.95 4.21
CA THR A 169 15.04 -1.59 4.73
C THR A 169 13.96 -0.87 3.96
N VAL A 170 13.51 0.28 4.46
CA VAL A 170 12.53 1.13 3.74
C VAL A 170 13.02 1.60 2.35
N THR A 171 14.32 1.52 2.07
CA THR A 171 14.92 1.87 0.78
C THR A 171 15.28 0.67 -0.10
N THR A 172 15.01 -0.56 0.34
CA THR A 172 15.27 -1.76 -0.45
C THR A 172 14.47 -1.74 -1.75
N LEU A 173 15.15 -1.98 -2.86
CA LEU A 173 14.57 -1.96 -4.20
C LEU A 173 13.88 -3.30 -4.53
N PRO A 174 12.87 -3.31 -5.42
CA PRO A 174 12.21 -4.53 -5.84
C PRO A 174 13.19 -5.58 -6.42
N SER A 175 14.22 -5.13 -7.15
CA SER A 175 15.23 -6.01 -7.75
C SER A 175 16.08 -6.75 -6.71
N GLU A 176 16.39 -6.09 -5.60
CA GLU A 176 17.14 -6.69 -4.48
C GLU A 176 16.30 -7.77 -3.78
N ALA A 177 15.05 -7.43 -3.46
CA ALA A 177 14.11 -8.38 -2.84
C ALA A 177 13.81 -9.57 -3.77
N PHE A 178 13.64 -9.32 -5.06
CA PHE A 178 13.42 -10.35 -6.07
C PHE A 178 14.61 -11.31 -6.20
N ALA A 179 15.84 -10.78 -6.24
CA ALA A 179 17.05 -11.60 -6.30
C ALA A 179 17.24 -12.42 -5.02
N ALA A 180 16.92 -11.85 -3.86
CA ALA A 180 17.04 -12.52 -2.57
C ALA A 180 15.90 -13.53 -2.30
N LYS A 181 14.74 -13.35 -2.95
CA LYS A 181 13.49 -14.08 -2.69
C LYS A 181 13.09 -14.11 -1.21
N ARG A 182 13.29 -12.98 -0.53
CA ARG A 182 12.91 -12.77 0.87
C ARG A 182 12.73 -11.29 1.16
N GLY A 183 11.91 -10.98 2.16
CA GLY A 183 11.63 -9.62 2.57
C GLY A 183 10.39 -9.56 3.46
N VAL A 184 9.74 -8.40 3.50
CA VAL A 184 8.47 -8.16 4.19
C VAL A 184 7.39 -7.71 3.20
N CYS A 185 6.19 -7.43 3.69
CA CYS A 185 5.04 -7.07 2.85
C CYS A 185 5.31 -5.90 1.87
N GLN A 186 6.08 -4.89 2.30
CA GLN A 186 6.52 -3.79 1.43
C GLN A 186 7.27 -4.32 0.19
N ASP A 187 8.20 -5.25 0.40
CA ASP A 187 9.07 -5.76 -0.67
C ASP A 187 8.26 -6.59 -1.68
N PHE A 188 7.34 -7.42 -1.19
CA PHE A 188 6.49 -8.27 -2.04
C PHE A 188 5.51 -7.43 -2.86
N ALA A 189 4.90 -6.42 -2.24
CA ALA A 189 4.07 -5.45 -2.96
C ALA A 189 4.86 -4.71 -4.03
N HIS A 190 6.08 -4.24 -3.72
CA HIS A 190 6.96 -3.58 -4.68
C HIS A 190 7.38 -4.48 -5.84
N VAL A 191 7.72 -5.75 -5.60
CA VAL A 191 8.05 -6.73 -6.64
C VAL A 191 6.86 -6.96 -7.56
N MET A 192 5.67 -7.19 -7.00
CA MET A 192 4.45 -7.39 -7.79
C MET A 192 4.10 -6.15 -8.63
N ILE A 193 4.20 -4.95 -8.06
CA ILE A 193 3.94 -3.70 -8.79
C ILE A 193 4.96 -3.50 -9.91
N ALA A 194 6.26 -3.74 -9.65
CA ALA A 194 7.31 -3.62 -10.66
C ALA A 194 7.04 -4.53 -11.87
N GLY A 195 6.69 -5.79 -11.60
CA GLY A 195 6.36 -6.76 -12.65
C GLY A 195 5.12 -6.37 -13.45
N LEU A 196 4.02 -6.01 -12.80
CA LEU A 196 2.77 -5.62 -13.47
C LEU A 196 2.96 -4.34 -14.31
N ARG A 197 3.64 -3.32 -13.75
CA ARG A 197 3.94 -2.08 -14.49
C ARG A 197 4.89 -2.31 -15.65
N GLY A 198 5.84 -3.23 -15.51
CA GLY A 198 6.73 -3.67 -16.60
C GLY A 198 5.96 -4.24 -17.80
N LEU A 199 4.78 -4.79 -17.56
CA LEU A 199 3.84 -5.27 -18.58
C LEU A 199 2.79 -4.24 -18.99
N GLY A 200 2.91 -2.98 -18.54
CA GLY A 200 1.94 -1.93 -18.84
C GLY A 200 0.59 -2.09 -18.14
N LEU A 201 0.54 -2.84 -17.04
CA LEU A 201 -0.68 -3.02 -16.24
C LEU A 201 -0.66 -2.04 -15.06
N PRO A 202 -1.73 -1.25 -14.85
CA PRO A 202 -1.77 -0.33 -13.73
C PRO A 202 -1.84 -1.07 -12.40
N ALA A 203 -0.82 -0.85 -11.57
CA ALA A 203 -0.73 -1.42 -10.23
C ALA A 203 -0.23 -0.34 -9.26
N ARG A 204 -0.85 -0.22 -8.08
CA ARG A 204 -0.48 0.79 -7.08
C ARG A 204 -0.29 0.20 -5.70
N TYR A 205 0.55 0.85 -4.93
CA TYR A 205 0.85 0.47 -3.56
C TYR A 205 -0.26 0.93 -2.63
N VAL A 206 -0.69 0.07 -1.72
CA VAL A 206 -1.65 0.40 -0.67
C VAL A 206 -1.04 0.06 0.68
N SER A 207 -1.19 0.98 1.63
CA SER A 207 -0.78 0.76 3.03
C SER A 207 -2.00 0.81 3.94
N GLY A 208 -2.03 -0.04 4.96
CA GLY A 208 -3.09 -0.03 5.95
C GLY A 208 -2.75 -0.90 7.15
N TYR A 209 -3.78 -1.50 7.73
CA TYR A 209 -3.64 -2.37 8.89
C TYR A 209 -4.25 -3.73 8.61
N LEU A 210 -3.60 -4.79 9.10
CA LEU A 210 -4.07 -6.16 8.97
C LEU A 210 -4.41 -6.73 10.35
N ARG A 211 -5.59 -7.35 10.46
CA ARG A 211 -5.94 -8.16 11.63
C ARG A 211 -5.58 -9.61 11.35
N THR A 212 -4.52 -10.10 11.99
CA THR A 212 -4.15 -11.52 11.91
C THR A 212 -4.87 -12.37 12.96
N VAL A 213 -5.14 -13.63 12.60
CA VAL A 213 -5.59 -14.67 13.52
C VAL A 213 -4.45 -15.68 13.63
N PRO A 214 -3.60 -15.59 14.67
CA PRO A 214 -2.48 -16.50 14.80
C PRO A 214 -2.96 -17.92 15.13
N PRO A 215 -2.13 -18.95 14.86
CA PRO A 215 -2.38 -20.32 15.33
C PRO A 215 -2.58 -20.37 16.85
N ALA A 216 -3.28 -21.40 17.31
CA ALA A 216 -3.55 -21.59 18.73
C ALA A 216 -2.25 -21.57 19.56
N GLY A 217 -2.20 -20.71 20.58
CA GLY A 217 -1.05 -20.56 21.49
C GLY A 217 -0.05 -19.47 21.10
N GLN A 218 -0.20 -18.82 19.95
CA GLN A 218 0.64 -17.68 19.57
C GLN A 218 -0.06 -16.34 19.87
N PRO A 219 0.68 -15.30 20.30
CA PRO A 219 0.11 -13.98 20.51
C PRO A 219 -0.36 -13.41 19.16
N ARG A 220 -1.45 -12.63 19.20
CA ARG A 220 -1.88 -11.84 18.03
C ARG A 220 -0.81 -10.82 17.71
N LEU A 221 -0.60 -10.55 16.42
CA LEU A 221 0.23 -9.42 16.02
C LEU A 221 -0.44 -8.14 16.54
N ALA A 222 0.32 -7.35 17.29
CA ALA A 222 -0.08 -6.06 17.82
C ALA A 222 1.14 -5.14 17.80
N GLY A 223 0.97 -3.89 17.34
CA GLY A 223 2.09 -2.94 17.16
C GLY A 223 2.56 -2.85 15.72
N ALA A 224 3.87 -2.69 15.49
CA ALA A 224 4.46 -2.52 14.15
C ALA A 224 4.11 -3.66 13.17
N ASP A 225 3.91 -4.88 13.69
CA ASP A 225 3.50 -6.04 12.90
C ASP A 225 2.02 -5.98 12.43
N ALA A 226 1.27 -4.94 12.80
CA ALA A 226 -0.09 -4.71 12.33
C ALA A 226 -0.18 -3.74 11.15
N THR A 227 0.88 -2.95 10.86
CA THR A 227 0.92 -2.17 9.61
C THR A 227 1.22 -3.11 8.45
N HIS A 228 0.54 -2.91 7.34
CA HIS A 228 0.61 -3.84 6.21
C HIS A 228 0.62 -3.10 4.88
N ALA A 229 1.10 -3.79 3.85
CA ALA A 229 1.18 -3.29 2.50
C ALA A 229 0.73 -4.34 1.50
N TRP A 230 -0.05 -3.93 0.50
CA TRP A 230 -0.55 -4.80 -0.56
C TRP A 230 -0.64 -4.01 -1.88
N VAL A 231 -1.14 -4.66 -2.92
CA VAL A 231 -1.21 -4.12 -4.28
C VAL A 231 -2.65 -3.95 -4.72
N ASP A 232 -3.01 -2.77 -5.21
CA ASP A 232 -4.23 -2.56 -5.97
C ASP A 232 -3.93 -2.70 -7.47
N VAL A 233 -4.67 -3.56 -8.18
CA VAL A 233 -4.58 -3.75 -9.63
C VAL A 233 -5.83 -3.20 -10.30
N TRP A 234 -5.65 -2.38 -11.34
CA TRP A 234 -6.77 -1.82 -12.09
C TRP A 234 -7.32 -2.86 -13.08
N CYS A 235 -8.61 -3.19 -12.96
CA CYS A 235 -9.29 -4.23 -13.71
C CYS A 235 -10.29 -3.68 -14.75
N GLY A 236 -10.09 -2.44 -15.20
CA GLY A 236 -10.94 -1.76 -16.16
C GLY A 236 -11.84 -0.70 -15.49
N PRO A 237 -12.54 0.13 -16.28
CA PRO A 237 -13.35 1.23 -15.76
C PRO A 237 -14.54 0.74 -14.92
N ASP A 238 -15.13 -0.40 -15.28
CA ASP A 238 -16.32 -0.94 -14.59
C ASP A 238 -15.99 -1.64 -13.27
N LEU A 239 -14.81 -2.28 -13.19
CA LEU A 239 -14.38 -3.03 -12.00
C LEU A 239 -13.47 -2.21 -11.09
N GLY A 240 -12.80 -1.20 -11.61
CA GLY A 240 -11.92 -0.32 -10.86
C GLY A 240 -10.70 -1.05 -10.28
N TRP A 241 -10.29 -0.64 -9.08
CA TRP A 241 -9.11 -1.15 -8.38
C TRP A 241 -9.47 -2.33 -7.48
N ILE A 242 -8.69 -3.41 -7.57
CA ILE A 242 -8.86 -4.62 -6.76
C ILE A 242 -7.58 -4.91 -5.99
N GLY A 243 -7.70 -5.02 -4.66
CA GLY A 243 -6.60 -5.32 -3.75
C GLY A 243 -6.18 -6.79 -3.76
N LEU A 244 -4.89 -7.04 -3.87
CA LEU A 244 -4.20 -8.34 -3.86
C LEU A 244 -3.00 -8.27 -2.91
N ASP A 245 -2.83 -9.29 -2.08
CA ASP A 245 -1.83 -9.35 -1.00
C ASP A 245 -0.81 -10.48 -1.27
N PRO A 246 0.37 -10.16 -1.85
CA PRO A 246 1.37 -11.14 -2.28
C PRO A 246 2.24 -11.73 -1.16
#